data_AF-A0A0F8ZTK4-F1
#
_entry.id   AF-A0A0F8ZTK4-F1
#
_cell.length_a   1.000
_cell.length_b   1.000
_cell.length_c   1.000
_cell.angle_alpha   90.00
_cell.angle_beta   90.00
_cell.angle_gamma   90.00
#
_symmetry.space_group_name_H-M   'P 1'
#
loop_
_entity.id
_entity.type
_entity.pdbx_description
1 polymer ?
#
loop_
_entity_poly.entity_id
_entity_poly.type
_entity_poly.pdbx_seq_one_letter_code
_entity_poly.pdbx_strand_id
1 'polypeptide(L)'
;MRHKKTGSFLWLLMIALFLVSSSTLFFAGCKDKKGAEAQEEAVEEAAVSYPAMEGEGLAPVSSETVTFRGWQYKTHIVQANVDRYNDELGGNVDYATITGDYPSIMETQFIASSPLDILYSNPSQAARYYDGGWVLPAEDLPNIDQIKADMYPNILDAWTYKGKLLGLSYFVSIRGVMHANLKKMNEIGLAEEKLPGTWDELYDQLPELRKMGVKYPILPHWFNAWYGISWGFDFEVLNRGGRVAHPDTHKPEITADGVAGEVLRDWKRTWNAGLYPKEVLTYTEADYMAAWESGEYLYSPQQVYDFKRFNEPESSNIAGYDIP
;
A
#
# COMPACT_ATOMS: atom_id res chain seq x y z
N MET A 1 17.67 62.49 -18.37
CA MET A 1 16.31 62.42 -18.93
C MET A 1 15.46 61.55 -18.02
N ARG A 2 14.26 62.04 -17.68
CA ARG A 2 13.13 61.45 -16.94
C ARG A 2 13.36 60.88 -15.51
N HIS A 3 12.67 61.58 -14.62
CA HIS A 3 12.47 61.44 -13.17
C HIS A 3 11.66 60.21 -12.69
N LYS A 4 11.99 59.76 -11.45
CA LYS A 4 11.13 59.44 -10.26
C LYS A 4 10.08 58.30 -10.43
N LYS A 5 9.68 57.49 -9.43
CA LYS A 5 9.84 57.40 -7.96
C LYS A 5 9.13 56.09 -7.49
N THR A 6 9.61 55.53 -6.36
CA THR A 6 8.88 54.87 -5.23
C THR A 6 7.93 53.69 -5.41
N GLY A 7 8.06 52.70 -4.51
CA GLY A 7 6.94 51.84 -4.08
C GLY A 7 7.34 50.61 -3.27
N SER A 8 7.68 50.80 -1.99
CA SER A 8 7.73 49.72 -0.98
C SER A 8 6.29 49.29 -0.65
N PHE A 9 6.00 47.99 -0.64
CA PHE A 9 4.80 47.45 0.02
C PHE A 9 5.12 46.12 0.71
N LEU A 10 5.33 46.23 2.03
CA LEU A 10 5.09 45.16 3.00
C LEU A 10 3.62 44.74 2.92
N TRP A 11 3.36 43.44 2.91
CA TRP A 11 2.15 42.88 3.52
C TRP A 11 2.54 41.69 4.40
N LEU A 12 2.61 41.97 5.70
CA LEU A 12 2.38 41.02 6.77
C LEU A 12 0.86 40.86 6.90
N LEU A 13 0.35 39.62 6.90
CA LEU A 13 -0.91 39.32 7.58
C LEU A 13 -0.75 38.03 8.38
N MET A 14 -0.67 38.20 9.70
CA MET A 14 -0.93 37.18 10.70
C MET A 14 -2.44 36.92 10.76
N ILE A 15 -2.85 35.65 10.78
CA ILE A 15 -4.00 35.20 11.55
C ILE A 15 -3.57 33.94 12.32
N ALA A 16 -3.55 34.08 13.63
CA ALA A 16 -3.51 32.99 14.59
C ALA A 16 -4.94 32.48 14.85
N LEU A 17 -5.12 31.17 15.08
CA LEU A 17 -5.69 30.67 16.34
C LEU A 17 -5.65 29.13 16.42
N PHE A 18 -5.44 28.68 17.65
CA PHE A 18 -5.17 27.33 18.15
C PHE A 18 -6.38 26.38 18.15
N LEU A 19 -6.11 25.08 18.06
CA LEU A 19 -6.63 24.09 19.02
C LEU A 19 -5.70 22.88 19.11
N VAL A 20 -5.13 22.75 20.30
CA VAL A 20 -4.32 21.63 20.79
C VAL A 20 -5.27 20.60 21.39
N SER A 21 -5.12 19.33 21.06
CA SER A 21 -5.43 18.23 21.99
C SER A 21 -4.30 17.19 21.92
N SER A 22 -3.21 17.48 22.63
CA SER A 22 -2.22 16.49 23.01
C SER A 22 -2.71 15.76 24.25
N SER A 23 -3.01 14.47 24.15
CA SER A 23 -3.11 13.59 25.31
C SER A 23 -1.80 12.81 25.44
N THR A 24 -0.78 13.48 25.96
CA THR A 24 0.45 12.86 26.47
C THR A 24 0.14 12.29 27.85
N LEU A 25 0.01 10.96 27.97
CA LEU A 25 0.04 10.28 29.25
C LEU A 25 1.50 10.04 29.64
N PHE A 26 2.01 10.92 30.49
CA PHE A 26 3.22 10.70 31.28
C PHE A 26 2.94 9.60 32.31
N PHE A 27 3.71 8.51 32.28
CA PHE A 27 4.00 7.74 33.48
C PHE A 27 5.49 7.87 33.82
N ALA A 28 5.76 8.59 34.90
CA ALA A 28 7.06 8.62 35.53
C ALA A 28 7.13 7.52 36.61
N GLY A 29 8.17 6.69 36.51
CA GLY A 29 8.85 6.10 37.66
C GLY A 29 8.45 4.67 38.06
N CYS A 30 9.33 3.71 37.77
CA CYS A 30 10.23 3.21 38.82
C CYS A 30 11.43 2.48 38.20
N LYS A 31 12.61 2.85 38.70
CA LYS A 31 13.88 2.15 38.47
C LYS A 31 13.79 0.76 39.09
N ASP A 32 14.14 -0.27 38.33
CA ASP A 32 14.98 -1.35 38.83
C ASP A 32 15.69 -2.05 37.67
N LYS A 33 17.00 -1.77 37.56
CA LYS A 33 17.92 -2.48 36.66
C LYS A 33 18.43 -3.73 37.40
N LYS A 34 18.06 -4.90 36.92
CA LYS A 34 18.90 -6.11 37.00
C LYS A 34 18.88 -6.76 35.62
N GLY A 35 20.00 -6.61 34.92
CA GLY A 35 20.22 -7.16 33.59
C GLY A 35 20.33 -8.67 33.63
N ALA A 36 19.67 -9.30 32.67
CA ALA A 36 20.12 -10.55 32.08
C ALA A 36 20.70 -10.15 30.71
N GLU A 37 22.02 -10.19 30.58
CA GLU A 37 22.71 -10.03 29.30
C GLU A 37 22.37 -11.26 28.44
N ALA A 38 21.53 -11.08 27.43
CA ALA A 38 21.54 -11.94 26.27
C ALA A 38 22.64 -11.42 25.34
N GLN A 39 23.66 -12.23 25.10
CA GLN A 39 24.67 -11.96 24.06
C GLN A 39 23.97 -11.99 22.71
N GLU A 40 23.73 -10.81 22.16
CA GLU A 40 23.39 -10.61 20.76
C GLU A 40 24.71 -10.71 19.99
N GLU A 41 24.96 -11.85 19.34
CA GLU A 41 26.05 -11.97 18.37
C GLU A 41 25.75 -11.03 17.21
N ALA A 42 26.39 -9.85 17.24
CA ALA A 42 26.41 -8.94 16.11
C ALA A 42 27.15 -9.63 14.95
N VAL A 43 26.40 -10.07 13.96
CA VAL A 43 26.96 -10.40 12.65
C VAL A 43 27.43 -9.08 12.06
N GLU A 44 28.75 -8.93 11.89
CA GLU A 44 29.37 -7.78 11.24
C GLU A 44 28.90 -7.75 9.77
N GLU A 45 27.84 -7.00 9.49
CA GLU A 45 27.31 -6.76 8.15
C GLU A 45 28.42 -6.01 7.38
N ALA A 46 29.07 -6.69 6.44
CA ALA A 46 30.09 -6.07 5.61
C ALA A 46 29.43 -4.89 4.88
N ALA A 47 29.79 -3.66 5.27
CA ALA A 47 29.29 -2.45 4.65
C ALA A 47 29.70 -2.47 3.17
N VAL A 48 28.75 -2.77 2.30
CA VAL A 48 28.95 -2.59 0.86
C VAL A 48 29.09 -1.08 0.63
N SER A 49 30.29 -0.66 0.25
CA SER A 49 30.59 0.74 -0.05
C SER A 49 30.07 1.06 -1.45
N TYR A 50 29.04 1.89 -1.54
CA TYR A 50 28.51 2.39 -2.80
C TYR A 50 29.26 3.64 -3.26
N PRO A 51 29.36 3.88 -4.58
CA PRO A 51 29.91 5.14 -5.09
C PRO A 51 29.05 6.31 -4.59
N ALA A 52 29.68 7.46 -4.32
CA ALA A 52 28.94 8.66 -3.97
C ALA A 52 28.04 9.08 -5.15
N MET A 53 26.76 9.28 -4.88
CA MET A 53 25.81 9.82 -5.86
C MET A 53 26.16 11.30 -6.12
N GLU A 54 26.59 11.62 -7.34
CA GLU A 54 26.93 12.99 -7.74
C GLU A 54 25.71 13.71 -8.36
N GLY A 55 25.49 14.97 -7.98
CA GLY A 55 24.51 15.88 -8.60
C GLY A 55 23.34 16.27 -7.69
N GLU A 56 23.06 17.57 -7.59
CA GLU A 56 21.88 18.13 -6.90
C GLU A 56 20.76 18.54 -7.89
N GLY A 57 20.99 18.36 -9.20
CA GLY A 57 20.03 18.69 -10.26
C GLY A 57 19.34 17.45 -10.85
N LEU A 58 18.29 17.67 -11.64
CA LEU A 58 17.55 16.57 -12.29
C LEU A 58 18.20 16.04 -13.57
N ALA A 59 19.20 16.74 -14.13
CA ALA A 59 19.89 16.30 -15.34
C ALA A 59 20.79 15.08 -15.05
N PRO A 60 20.92 14.13 -15.98
CA PRO A 60 21.80 12.98 -15.82
C PRO A 60 23.26 13.42 -15.80
N VAL A 61 24.06 12.77 -14.97
CA VAL A 61 25.53 12.95 -14.90
C VAL A 61 26.30 11.87 -15.69
N SER A 62 25.58 10.90 -16.25
CA SER A 62 26.11 9.80 -17.06
C SER A 62 25.28 9.61 -18.33
N SER A 63 25.90 9.06 -19.38
CA SER A 63 25.22 8.67 -20.62
C SER A 63 24.83 7.19 -20.67
N GLU A 64 25.13 6.43 -19.62
CA GLU A 64 24.78 5.01 -19.53
C GLU A 64 23.26 4.78 -19.56
N THR A 65 22.83 3.64 -20.09
CA THR A 65 21.42 3.28 -20.11
C THR A 65 20.99 2.81 -18.73
N VAL A 66 19.94 3.42 -18.19
CA VAL A 66 19.28 3.03 -16.93
C VAL A 66 18.16 2.06 -17.24
N THR A 67 18.28 0.83 -16.76
CA THR A 67 17.30 -0.24 -16.95
C THR A 67 16.23 -0.17 -15.87
N PHE A 68 15.02 0.22 -16.25
CA PHE A 68 13.88 0.39 -15.36
C PHE A 68 12.80 -0.68 -15.63
N ARG A 69 12.45 -1.49 -14.62
CA ARG A 69 11.42 -2.55 -14.70
C ARG A 69 10.30 -2.38 -13.67
N GLY A 70 9.09 -2.03 -14.12
CA GLY A 70 7.90 -1.88 -13.27
C GLY A 70 6.84 -2.98 -13.50
N TRP A 71 5.76 -2.96 -12.72
CA TRP A 71 4.55 -3.77 -12.98
C TRP A 71 3.52 -2.99 -13.80
N GLN A 72 2.50 -3.70 -14.30
CA GLN A 72 1.45 -3.17 -15.18
C GLN A 72 0.43 -2.31 -14.42
N TYR A 73 0.80 -1.08 -14.04
CA TYR A 73 -0.15 -0.11 -13.48
C TYR A 73 0.10 1.27 -14.06
N LYS A 74 -0.94 1.86 -14.69
CA LYS A 74 -0.89 3.19 -15.33
C LYS A 74 0.37 3.40 -16.19
N THR A 75 0.73 2.39 -16.98
CA THR A 75 2.01 2.31 -17.70
C THR A 75 2.28 3.50 -18.63
N HIS A 76 1.22 4.05 -19.25
CA HIS A 76 1.30 5.26 -20.07
C HIS A 76 1.76 6.51 -19.31
N ILE A 77 1.39 6.65 -18.02
CA ILE A 77 1.85 7.79 -17.19
C ILE A 77 3.35 7.64 -16.90
N VAL A 78 3.77 6.42 -16.55
CA VAL A 78 5.18 6.14 -16.26
C VAL A 78 6.04 6.33 -17.51
N GLN A 79 5.59 5.80 -18.65
CA GLN A 79 6.26 5.99 -19.94
C GLN A 79 6.37 7.48 -20.30
N ALA A 80 5.28 8.25 -20.18
CA ALA A 80 5.32 9.69 -20.48
C ALA A 80 6.31 10.45 -19.59
N ASN A 81 6.45 10.07 -18.31
CA ASN A 81 7.44 10.66 -17.41
C ASN A 81 8.87 10.28 -17.81
N VAL A 82 9.10 9.03 -18.22
CA VAL A 82 10.40 8.55 -18.72
C VAL A 82 10.78 9.25 -20.02
N ASP A 83 9.85 9.34 -20.97
CA ASP A 83 10.08 10.03 -22.25
C ASP A 83 10.43 11.50 -22.00
N ARG A 84 9.68 12.17 -21.12
CA ARG A 84 9.96 13.56 -20.73
C ARG A 84 11.37 13.70 -20.11
N TYR A 85 11.77 12.79 -19.24
CA TYR A 85 13.11 12.80 -18.65
C TYR A 85 14.20 12.64 -19.72
N ASN A 86 14.01 11.71 -20.65
CA ASN A 86 14.95 11.47 -21.74
C ASN A 86 15.03 12.68 -22.69
N ASP A 87 13.90 13.24 -23.08
CA ASP A 87 13.80 14.33 -24.07
C ASP A 87 14.21 15.70 -23.50
N GLU A 88 13.72 16.06 -22.31
CA GLU A 88 13.92 17.41 -21.75
C GLU A 88 15.20 17.54 -20.95
N LEU A 89 15.63 16.45 -20.29
CA LEU A 89 16.79 16.45 -19.39
C LEU A 89 17.97 15.66 -19.96
N GLY A 90 17.82 14.97 -21.09
CA GLY A 90 18.89 14.21 -21.74
C GLY A 90 19.14 12.83 -21.12
N GLY A 91 18.15 12.29 -20.38
CA GLY A 91 18.19 10.96 -19.81
C GLY A 91 18.33 9.83 -20.84
N ASN A 92 18.72 8.65 -20.37
CA ASN A 92 18.82 7.43 -21.18
C ASN A 92 18.18 6.24 -20.42
N VAL A 93 16.88 6.35 -20.13
CA VAL A 93 16.14 5.33 -19.38
C VAL A 93 15.43 4.37 -20.32
N ASP A 94 15.74 3.07 -20.21
CA ASP A 94 15.02 1.96 -20.83
C ASP A 94 13.96 1.42 -19.87
N TYR A 95 12.71 1.86 -20.06
CA TYR A 95 11.58 1.40 -19.26
C TYR A 95 10.82 0.26 -19.93
N ALA A 96 10.61 -0.81 -19.18
CA ALA A 96 9.74 -1.90 -19.57
C ALA A 96 8.94 -2.42 -18.38
N THR A 97 7.89 -3.18 -18.67
CA THR A 97 6.99 -3.73 -17.65
C THR A 97 7.05 -5.24 -17.61
N ILE A 98 7.01 -5.79 -16.40
CA ILE A 98 7.00 -7.22 -16.12
C ILE A 98 5.57 -7.64 -15.81
N THR A 99 5.12 -8.73 -16.44
CA THR A 99 3.79 -9.31 -16.26
C THR A 99 3.87 -10.61 -15.47
N GLY A 100 2.80 -10.96 -14.75
CA GLY A 100 2.71 -12.17 -13.96
C GLY A 100 3.16 -11.98 -12.51
N ASP A 101 3.83 -12.99 -11.95
CA ASP A 101 4.30 -13.00 -10.56
C ASP A 101 5.57 -12.14 -10.41
N TYR A 102 5.34 -10.83 -10.37
CA TYR A 102 6.40 -9.82 -10.35
C TYR A 102 7.49 -10.12 -9.31
N PRO A 103 7.19 -10.39 -8.02
CA PRO A 103 8.21 -10.64 -7.01
C PRO A 103 9.12 -11.83 -7.35
N SER A 104 8.53 -12.97 -7.71
CA SER A 104 9.28 -14.17 -8.09
C SER A 104 10.15 -13.96 -9.33
N ILE A 105 9.65 -13.19 -10.31
CA ILE A 105 10.40 -12.86 -11.52
C ILE A 105 11.58 -11.93 -11.20
N MET A 106 11.37 -10.92 -10.36
CA MET A 106 12.45 -10.01 -9.94
C MET A 106 13.54 -10.75 -9.17
N GLU A 107 13.18 -11.64 -8.24
CA GLU A 107 14.16 -12.49 -7.54
C GLU A 107 14.96 -13.36 -8.49
N THR A 108 14.32 -13.94 -9.50
CA THR A 108 15.01 -14.71 -10.55
C THR A 108 16.00 -13.84 -11.32
N GLN A 109 15.63 -12.60 -11.65
CA GLN A 109 16.51 -11.64 -12.33
C GLN A 109 17.70 -11.24 -11.47
N PHE A 110 17.50 -11.03 -10.16
CA PHE A 110 18.57 -10.75 -9.20
C PHE A 110 19.55 -11.92 -9.07
N ILE A 111 19.04 -13.15 -8.93
CA ILE A 111 19.87 -14.38 -8.88
C ILE A 111 20.69 -14.54 -10.16
N ALA A 112 20.11 -14.18 -11.31
CA ALA A 112 20.78 -14.21 -12.60
C ALA A 112 21.72 -13.01 -12.85
N SER A 113 21.81 -12.06 -11.92
CA SER A 113 22.56 -10.80 -12.08
C SER A 113 22.18 -10.05 -13.37
N SER A 114 20.89 -10.02 -13.68
CA SER A 114 20.38 -9.25 -14.83
C SER A 114 20.64 -7.75 -14.62
N PRO A 115 20.93 -6.99 -15.68
CA PRO A 115 21.08 -5.54 -15.57
C PRO A 115 19.73 -4.93 -15.17
N LEU A 116 19.66 -4.39 -13.96
CA LEU A 116 18.47 -3.80 -13.36
C LEU A 116 18.90 -2.67 -12.43
N ASP A 117 18.52 -1.44 -12.79
CA ASP A 117 18.95 -0.24 -12.08
C ASP A 117 17.82 0.34 -11.25
N ILE A 118 16.59 0.32 -11.79
CA ILE A 118 15.38 0.79 -11.12
C ILE A 118 14.30 -0.28 -11.23
N LEU A 119 13.62 -0.54 -10.12
CA LEU A 119 12.51 -1.46 -10.06
C LEU A 119 11.39 -0.96 -9.15
N TYR A 120 10.21 -1.54 -9.32
CA TYR A 120 9.15 -1.40 -8.35
C TYR A 120 9.31 -2.39 -7.21
N SER A 121 8.79 -2.00 -6.05
CA SER A 121 8.74 -2.86 -4.89
C SER A 121 7.63 -2.38 -3.97
N ASN A 122 7.01 -3.31 -3.26
CA ASN A 122 6.39 -2.98 -1.98
C ASN A 122 7.46 -2.94 -0.88
N PRO A 123 7.18 -2.32 0.27
CA PRO A 123 8.16 -2.24 1.34
C PRO A 123 8.67 -3.60 1.85
N SER A 124 7.78 -4.59 1.98
CA SER A 124 8.15 -5.95 2.40
C SER A 124 9.09 -6.67 1.42
N GLN A 125 8.89 -6.43 0.12
CA GLN A 125 9.77 -6.94 -0.94
C GLN A 125 11.13 -6.23 -0.90
N ALA A 126 11.14 -4.92 -0.68
CA ALA A 126 12.37 -4.13 -0.62
C ALA A 126 13.25 -4.57 0.55
N ALA A 127 12.66 -4.83 1.72
CA ALA A 127 13.35 -5.38 2.88
C ALA A 127 14.03 -6.73 2.56
N ARG A 128 13.30 -7.63 1.88
CA ARG A 128 13.84 -8.92 1.43
C ARG A 128 14.97 -8.75 0.41
N TYR A 129 14.82 -7.85 -0.56
CA TYR A 129 15.87 -7.58 -1.55
C TYR A 129 17.11 -6.95 -0.91
N TYR A 130 16.92 -6.11 0.11
CA TYR A 130 18.01 -5.48 0.85
C TYR A 130 18.79 -6.52 1.66
N ASP A 131 18.10 -7.41 2.39
CA ASP A 131 18.75 -8.52 3.10
C ASP A 131 19.44 -9.50 2.15
N GLY A 132 18.95 -9.64 0.91
CA GLY A 132 19.60 -10.41 -0.15
C GLY A 132 20.83 -9.74 -0.77
N GLY A 133 21.11 -8.48 -0.42
CA GLY A 133 22.20 -7.69 -0.99
C GLY A 133 21.97 -7.29 -2.46
N TRP A 134 20.72 -7.24 -2.91
CA TRP A 134 20.37 -7.00 -4.31
C TRP A 134 19.99 -5.55 -4.63
N VAL A 135 19.64 -4.74 -3.62
CA VAL A 135 19.23 -3.35 -3.81
C VAL A 135 20.03 -2.40 -2.93
N LEU A 136 20.23 -1.20 -3.47
CA LEU A 136 20.81 -0.07 -2.74
C LEU A 136 19.71 0.63 -1.95
N PRO A 137 19.97 1.05 -0.70
CA PRO A 137 19.01 1.87 0.01
C PRO A 137 19.00 3.28 -0.60
N ALA A 138 17.81 3.89 -0.69
CA ALA A 138 17.67 5.31 -1.01
C ALA A 138 18.33 6.23 0.04
N GLU A 139 18.65 5.69 1.23
CA GLU A 139 19.40 6.36 2.29
C GLU A 139 20.64 7.10 1.80
N ASP A 140 21.32 6.58 0.77
CA ASP A 140 22.60 7.11 0.29
C ASP A 140 22.44 8.23 -0.77
N LEU A 141 21.21 8.68 -1.02
CA LEU A 141 20.93 9.82 -1.92
C LEU A 141 21.43 11.15 -1.33
N PRO A 142 21.95 12.08 -2.16
CA PRO A 142 22.58 13.31 -1.68
C PRO A 142 21.61 14.27 -0.97
N ASN A 143 20.32 14.22 -1.31
CA ASN A 143 19.26 15.05 -0.73
C ASN A 143 18.32 14.26 0.20
N ILE A 144 18.78 13.15 0.78
CA ILE A 144 17.95 12.24 1.59
C ILE A 144 17.22 12.91 2.76
N ASP A 145 17.85 13.83 3.48
CA ASP A 145 17.22 14.50 4.62
C ASP A 145 16.00 15.32 4.20
N GLN A 146 16.07 15.98 3.05
CA GLN A 146 14.95 16.73 2.47
C GLN A 146 13.85 15.78 2.00
N ILE A 147 14.23 14.70 1.31
CA ILE A 147 13.29 13.66 0.87
C ILE A 147 12.52 13.10 2.07
N LYS A 148 13.21 12.68 3.14
CA LYS A 148 12.59 12.13 4.34
C LYS A 148 11.66 13.13 5.03
N ALA A 149 12.03 14.41 5.06
CA ALA A 149 11.21 15.46 5.65
C ALA A 149 9.90 15.71 4.88
N ASP A 150 9.91 15.49 3.56
CA ASP A 150 8.74 15.66 2.69
C ASP A 150 7.86 14.39 2.61
N MET A 151 8.31 13.25 3.14
CA MET A 151 7.52 12.03 3.19
C MET A 151 6.48 12.05 4.32
N TYR A 152 5.32 11.44 4.06
CA TYR A 152 4.37 11.16 5.13
C TYR A 152 5.00 10.22 6.19
N PRO A 153 4.87 10.49 7.50
CA PRO A 153 5.57 9.72 8.54
C PRO A 153 5.32 8.21 8.47
N ASN A 154 4.10 7.77 8.20
CA ASN A 154 3.75 6.36 8.08
C ASN A 154 4.35 5.70 6.83
N ILE A 155 4.61 6.48 5.77
CA ILE A 155 5.23 5.98 4.53
C ILE A 155 6.74 5.93 4.70
N LEU A 156 7.33 6.93 5.35
CA LEU A 156 8.74 6.89 5.76
C LEU A 156 9.02 5.67 6.64
N ASP A 157 8.18 5.43 7.66
CA ASP A 157 8.26 4.26 8.53
C ASP A 157 8.18 2.96 7.74
N ALA A 158 7.15 2.81 6.89
CA ALA A 158 6.96 1.60 6.08
C ALA A 158 8.16 1.28 5.17
N TRP A 159 8.79 2.30 4.58
CA TRP A 159 9.96 2.13 3.70
C TRP A 159 11.30 2.11 4.44
N THR A 160 11.32 2.32 5.76
CA THR A 160 12.54 2.29 6.58
C THR A 160 12.76 0.89 7.14
N TYR A 161 13.94 0.34 6.89
CA TYR A 161 14.33 -0.98 7.35
C TYR A 161 15.78 -0.95 7.81
N LYS A 162 16.07 -1.54 8.98
CA LYS A 162 17.41 -1.48 9.60
C LYS A 162 17.99 -0.05 9.66
N GLY A 163 17.13 0.94 9.92
CA GLY A 163 17.50 2.37 10.01
C GLY A 163 17.79 3.06 8.68
N LYS A 164 17.54 2.40 7.53
CA LYS A 164 17.79 2.93 6.20
C LYS A 164 16.49 3.05 5.41
N LEU A 165 16.29 4.18 4.74
CA LEU A 165 15.23 4.31 3.75
C LEU A 165 15.58 3.43 2.54
N LEU A 166 14.76 2.42 2.24
CA LEU A 166 15.08 1.48 1.17
C LEU A 166 14.67 1.99 -0.22
N GLY A 167 13.67 2.85 -0.33
CA GLY A 167 13.15 3.28 -1.61
C GLY A 167 12.32 4.55 -1.56
N LEU A 168 12.07 5.11 -2.73
CA LEU A 168 11.23 6.29 -2.91
C LEU A 168 9.80 5.85 -3.25
N SER A 169 8.81 6.51 -2.64
CA SER A 169 7.41 6.24 -2.95
C SER A 169 6.93 7.15 -4.08
N TYR A 170 6.55 6.54 -5.21
CA TYR A 170 5.94 7.26 -6.34
C TYR A 170 4.40 7.23 -6.28
N PHE A 171 3.83 6.31 -5.50
CA PHE A 171 2.40 6.08 -5.36
C PHE A 171 2.11 5.43 -4.00
N VAL A 172 1.08 5.94 -3.33
CA VAL A 172 0.55 5.38 -2.07
C VAL A 172 -0.96 5.26 -2.20
N SER A 173 -1.49 4.14 -1.75
CA SER A 173 -2.93 3.95 -1.60
C SER A 173 -3.24 2.97 -0.50
N ILE A 174 -4.50 2.93 -0.10
CA ILE A 174 -5.03 2.01 0.90
C ILE A 174 -5.83 0.93 0.17
N ARG A 175 -5.56 -0.33 0.53
CA ARG A 175 -6.28 -1.49 0.04
C ARG A 175 -6.91 -2.23 1.21
N GLY A 176 -8.08 -2.82 0.98
CA GLY A 176 -8.88 -3.46 2.02
C GLY A 176 -9.88 -2.52 2.68
N VAL A 177 -10.16 -1.37 2.06
CA VAL A 177 -11.23 -0.45 2.51
C VAL A 177 -12.56 -1.11 2.20
N MET A 178 -13.45 -1.24 3.18
CA MET A 178 -14.72 -1.94 2.99
C MET A 178 -15.73 -1.07 2.27
N HIS A 179 -15.92 -1.30 0.97
CA HIS A 179 -16.93 -0.59 0.21
C HIS A 179 -18.32 -1.19 0.43
N ALA A 180 -19.34 -0.34 0.42
CA ALA A 180 -20.74 -0.71 0.49
C ALA A 180 -21.53 -0.17 -0.72
N ASN A 181 -22.45 -0.98 -1.22
CA ASN A 181 -23.33 -0.68 -2.35
C ASN A 181 -24.70 -0.22 -1.84
N LEU A 182 -24.89 1.10 -1.72
CA LEU A 182 -26.12 1.70 -1.22
C LEU A 182 -27.33 1.45 -2.13
N LYS A 183 -27.11 1.26 -3.44
CA LYS A 183 -28.19 0.93 -4.37
C LYS A 183 -28.82 -0.40 -4.02
N LYS A 184 -28.00 -1.44 -3.79
CA LYS A 184 -28.46 -2.76 -3.39
C LYS A 184 -29.11 -2.76 -2.00
N MET A 185 -28.56 -1.99 -1.06
CA MET A 185 -29.15 -1.81 0.26
C MET A 185 -30.57 -1.24 0.17
N ASN A 186 -30.75 -0.17 -0.63
CA ASN A 186 -32.06 0.44 -0.85
C ASN A 186 -33.06 -0.52 -1.53
N GLU A 187 -32.61 -1.31 -2.52
CA GLU A 187 -33.45 -2.30 -3.21
C GLU A 187 -34.02 -3.37 -2.25
N ILE A 188 -33.26 -3.76 -1.24
CA ILE A 188 -33.69 -4.77 -0.25
C ILE A 188 -34.30 -4.15 1.02
N GLY A 189 -34.41 -2.82 1.08
CA GLY A 189 -34.96 -2.10 2.23
C GLY A 189 -34.06 -2.11 3.48
N LEU A 190 -32.75 -2.25 3.30
CA LEU A 190 -31.77 -2.16 4.39
C LEU A 190 -31.35 -0.69 4.58
N ALA A 191 -31.57 -0.16 5.78
CA ALA A 191 -31.21 1.21 6.11
C ALA A 191 -29.68 1.37 6.28
N GLU A 192 -29.14 2.55 5.96
CA GLU A 192 -27.69 2.83 6.06
C GLU A 192 -27.16 2.71 7.49
N GLU A 193 -27.99 2.95 8.51
CA GLU A 193 -27.61 2.76 9.92
C GLU A 193 -27.41 1.27 10.29
N LYS A 194 -27.67 0.35 9.36
CA LYS A 194 -27.36 -1.07 9.48
C LYS A 194 -26.03 -1.46 8.85
N LEU A 195 -25.24 -0.51 8.34
CA LEU A 195 -23.86 -0.79 7.95
C LEU A 195 -23.09 -1.34 9.15
N PRO A 196 -22.35 -2.46 8.99
CA PRO A 196 -21.55 -3.01 10.06
C PRO A 196 -20.36 -2.10 10.36
N GLY A 197 -20.09 -1.88 11.65
CA GLY A 197 -18.92 -1.13 12.12
C GLY A 197 -17.69 -2.01 12.36
N THR A 198 -17.87 -3.33 12.37
CA THR A 198 -16.80 -4.31 12.58
C THR A 198 -16.93 -5.51 11.64
N TRP A 199 -15.84 -6.27 11.47
CA TRP A 199 -15.87 -7.53 10.73
C TRP A 199 -16.84 -8.55 11.32
N ASP A 200 -16.92 -8.65 12.66
CA ASP A 200 -17.82 -9.60 13.32
C ASP A 200 -19.28 -9.25 13.03
N GLU A 201 -19.66 -7.97 13.13
CA GLU A 201 -21.00 -7.49 12.75
C GLU A 201 -21.30 -7.75 11.27
N LEU A 202 -20.32 -7.54 10.38
CA LEU A 202 -20.45 -7.84 8.95
C LEU A 202 -20.72 -9.33 8.74
N TYR A 203 -19.93 -10.21 9.35
CA TYR A 203 -20.08 -11.67 9.21
C TYR A 203 -21.38 -12.20 9.79
N ASP A 204 -21.86 -11.62 10.89
CA ASP A 204 -23.16 -11.93 11.50
C ASP A 204 -24.34 -11.46 10.63
N GLN A 205 -24.15 -10.39 9.86
CA GLN A 205 -25.16 -9.86 8.95
C GLN A 205 -25.33 -10.69 7.67
N LEU A 206 -24.28 -11.34 7.15
CA LEU A 206 -24.32 -12.04 5.85
C LEU A 206 -25.45 -13.08 5.73
N PRO A 207 -25.73 -13.94 6.75
CA PRO A 207 -26.84 -14.89 6.70
C PRO A 207 -28.21 -14.22 6.65
N GLU A 208 -28.38 -13.06 7.28
CA GLU A 208 -29.64 -12.30 7.23
C GLU A 208 -29.86 -11.70 5.84
N LEU A 209 -28.80 -11.17 5.21
CA LEU A 209 -28.85 -10.67 3.83
C LEU A 209 -29.24 -11.77 2.83
N ARG A 210 -28.77 -13.00 3.05
CA ARG A 210 -29.22 -14.16 2.27
C ARG A 210 -30.71 -14.43 2.41
N LYS A 211 -31.28 -14.33 3.62
CA LYS A 211 -32.72 -14.48 3.85
C LYS A 211 -33.53 -13.37 3.18
N MET A 212 -32.95 -12.18 3.03
CA MET A 212 -33.51 -11.05 2.28
C MET A 212 -33.39 -11.20 0.76
N GLY A 213 -32.83 -12.31 0.26
CA GLY A 213 -32.73 -12.61 -1.17
C GLY A 213 -31.43 -12.16 -1.83
N VAL A 214 -30.47 -11.61 -1.08
CA VAL A 214 -29.14 -11.25 -1.62
C VAL A 214 -28.34 -12.53 -1.84
N LYS A 215 -28.05 -12.89 -3.10
CA LYS A 215 -27.37 -14.15 -3.40
C LYS A 215 -25.93 -14.18 -2.87
N TYR A 216 -25.13 -13.15 -3.13
CA TYR A 216 -23.76 -13.07 -2.64
C TYR A 216 -23.59 -11.74 -1.90
N PRO A 217 -23.78 -11.72 -0.57
CA PRO A 217 -23.79 -10.46 0.17
C PRO A 217 -22.45 -9.74 0.19
N ILE A 218 -21.36 -10.48 0.02
CA ILE A 218 -19.99 -9.96 0.06
C ILE A 218 -19.17 -10.55 -1.09
N LEU A 219 -18.40 -9.70 -1.76
CA LEU A 219 -17.32 -10.11 -2.65
C LEU A 219 -16.01 -10.03 -1.85
N PRO A 220 -15.37 -11.14 -1.51
CA PRO A 220 -14.13 -11.11 -0.75
C PRO A 220 -12.96 -10.70 -1.65
N HIS A 221 -11.88 -10.18 -1.07
CA HIS A 221 -10.65 -9.86 -1.79
C HIS A 221 -9.85 -11.12 -2.18
N TRP A 222 -10.51 -12.00 -2.92
CA TRP A 222 -9.98 -13.28 -3.37
C TRP A 222 -9.93 -13.26 -4.89
N PHE A 223 -8.73 -13.26 -5.41
CA PHE A 223 -8.44 -13.41 -6.83
C PHE A 223 -7.01 -13.93 -6.97
N ASN A 224 -6.70 -14.48 -8.12
CA ASN A 224 -5.45 -15.18 -8.40
C ASN A 224 -4.33 -14.20 -8.75
N ALA A 225 -3.76 -13.58 -7.72
CA ALA A 225 -2.53 -12.79 -7.79
C ALA A 225 -1.72 -12.97 -6.50
N TRP A 226 -0.42 -12.70 -6.56
CA TRP A 226 0.48 -12.76 -5.40
C TRP A 226 0.07 -11.82 -4.25
N TYR A 227 -0.74 -10.80 -4.55
CA TYR A 227 -1.34 -9.85 -3.61
C TYR A 227 -2.85 -10.05 -3.40
N GLY A 228 -3.48 -11.06 -4.01
CA GLY A 228 -4.93 -11.24 -3.94
C GLY A 228 -5.40 -11.73 -2.58
N ILE A 229 -5.62 -13.03 -2.46
CA ILE A 229 -6.11 -13.64 -1.21
C ILE A 229 -5.15 -13.44 -0.02
N SER A 230 -3.84 -13.37 -0.27
CA SER A 230 -2.81 -13.14 0.75
C SER A 230 -2.99 -11.79 1.45
N TRP A 231 -3.10 -10.70 0.68
CA TRP A 231 -3.36 -9.39 1.29
C TRP A 231 -4.76 -9.30 1.87
N GLY A 232 -5.73 -9.99 1.25
CA GLY A 232 -7.06 -10.21 1.81
C GLY A 232 -7.02 -10.66 3.26
N PHE A 233 -6.16 -11.64 3.54
CA PHE A 233 -5.95 -12.16 4.86
C PHE A 233 -5.19 -11.17 5.75
N ASP A 234 -4.08 -10.60 5.26
CA ASP A 234 -3.23 -9.70 6.04
C ASP A 234 -4.00 -8.46 6.51
N PHE A 235 -4.73 -7.78 5.61
CA PHE A 235 -5.46 -6.58 6.01
C PHE A 235 -6.59 -6.91 6.99
N GLU A 236 -7.26 -8.06 6.85
CA GLU A 236 -8.38 -8.40 7.73
C GLU A 236 -7.88 -8.71 9.14
N VAL A 237 -6.76 -9.46 9.25
CA VAL A 237 -6.08 -9.71 10.53
C VAL A 237 -5.69 -8.40 11.20
N LEU A 238 -5.07 -7.47 10.45
CA LEU A 238 -4.67 -6.17 10.98
C LEU A 238 -5.87 -5.31 11.40
N ASN A 239 -6.95 -5.32 10.62
CA ASN A 239 -8.19 -4.56 10.90
C ASN A 239 -8.90 -5.07 12.15
N ARG A 240 -8.80 -6.36 12.45
CA ARG A 240 -9.31 -6.98 13.67
C ARG A 240 -8.36 -6.85 14.87
N GLY A 241 -7.29 -6.06 14.75
CA GLY A 241 -6.31 -5.83 15.82
C GLY A 241 -5.30 -6.95 16.02
N GLY A 242 -5.25 -7.92 15.11
CA GLY A 242 -4.23 -8.96 15.06
C GLY A 242 -2.92 -8.46 14.45
N ARG A 243 -1.92 -9.34 14.42
CA ARG A 243 -0.62 -9.10 13.79
C ARG A 243 -0.20 -10.30 12.96
N VAL A 244 0.41 -10.03 11.81
CA VAL A 244 0.98 -11.04 10.91
C VAL A 244 2.41 -11.37 11.32
N ALA A 245 3.18 -10.35 11.70
CA ALA A 245 4.54 -10.48 12.20
C ALA A 245 4.85 -9.41 13.25
N HIS A 246 5.82 -9.72 14.11
CA HIS A 246 6.36 -8.76 15.08
C HIS A 246 7.07 -7.61 14.34
N PRO A 247 6.82 -6.33 14.69
CA PRO A 247 7.37 -5.20 13.95
C PRO A 247 8.90 -5.13 13.98
N ASP A 248 9.53 -5.43 15.12
CA ASP A 248 11.01 -5.34 15.21
C ASP A 248 11.76 -6.62 14.79
N THR A 249 11.23 -7.80 15.15
CA THR A 249 11.93 -9.07 14.92
C THR A 249 11.51 -9.78 13.64
N HIS A 250 10.44 -9.31 12.98
CA HIS A 250 9.79 -9.91 11.81
C HIS A 250 9.38 -11.37 11.99
N LYS A 251 9.39 -11.89 13.23
CA LYS A 251 8.93 -13.25 13.51
C LYS A 251 7.43 -13.33 13.29
N PRO A 252 6.92 -14.44 12.69
CA PRO A 252 5.49 -14.61 12.47
C PRO A 252 4.75 -14.64 13.82
N GLU A 253 3.65 -13.89 13.90
CA GLU A 253 2.74 -13.86 15.07
C GLU A 253 1.39 -14.54 14.78
N ILE A 254 1.27 -15.14 13.60
CA ILE A 254 0.10 -15.91 13.16
C ILE A 254 -0.02 -17.17 14.02
N THR A 255 -1.16 -17.32 14.70
CA THR A 255 -1.49 -18.52 15.49
C THR A 255 -2.91 -18.99 15.19
N ALA A 256 -3.15 -20.31 15.35
CA ALA A 256 -4.46 -20.92 15.13
C ALA A 256 -5.50 -20.46 16.17
N ASP A 257 -5.08 -20.13 17.39
CA ASP A 257 -5.99 -19.69 18.46
C ASP A 257 -6.11 -18.16 18.55
N GLY A 258 -5.33 -17.40 17.77
CA GLY A 258 -5.41 -15.94 17.70
C GLY A 258 -6.30 -15.42 16.56
N VAL A 259 -6.26 -14.10 16.34
CA VAL A 259 -7.06 -13.36 15.33
C VAL A 259 -6.91 -13.94 13.92
N ALA A 260 -5.70 -14.32 13.54
CA ALA A 260 -5.45 -15.00 12.26
C ALA A 260 -6.28 -16.29 12.10
N GLY A 261 -6.34 -17.10 13.15
CA GLY A 261 -7.17 -18.30 13.17
C GLY A 261 -8.66 -17.98 13.14
N GLU A 262 -9.10 -16.88 13.76
CA GLU A 262 -10.49 -16.41 13.72
C GLU A 262 -10.91 -16.01 12.30
N VAL A 263 -10.09 -15.21 11.61
CA VAL A 263 -10.30 -14.84 10.20
C VAL A 263 -10.48 -16.09 9.33
N LEU A 264 -9.57 -17.07 9.44
CA LEU A 264 -9.66 -18.31 8.65
C LEU A 264 -10.88 -19.17 9.03
N ARG A 265 -11.30 -19.17 10.29
CA ARG A 265 -12.55 -19.85 10.72
C ARG A 265 -13.77 -19.18 10.12
N ASP A 266 -13.82 -17.85 10.09
CA ASP A 266 -14.90 -17.10 9.48
C ASP A 266 -14.96 -17.34 7.97
N TRP A 267 -13.84 -17.22 7.27
CA TRP A 267 -13.74 -17.51 5.83
C TRP A 267 -14.22 -18.93 5.49
N LYS A 268 -13.80 -19.92 6.29
CA LYS A 268 -14.24 -21.31 6.13
C LYS A 268 -15.75 -21.45 6.40
N ARG A 269 -16.28 -20.79 7.44
CA ARG A 269 -17.71 -20.81 7.78
C ARG A 269 -18.53 -20.24 6.64
N THR A 270 -18.18 -19.06 6.14
CA THR A 270 -18.92 -18.37 5.07
C THR A 270 -18.79 -19.06 3.72
N TRP A 271 -17.62 -19.63 3.42
CA TRP A 271 -17.43 -20.48 2.25
C TRP A 271 -18.33 -21.72 2.28
N ASN A 272 -18.36 -22.45 3.40
CA ASN A 272 -19.20 -23.63 3.55
C ASN A 272 -20.69 -23.29 3.53
N ALA A 273 -21.06 -22.09 3.96
CA ALA A 273 -22.43 -21.58 3.88
C ALA A 273 -22.83 -21.14 2.45
N GLY A 274 -21.90 -21.16 1.48
CA GLY A 274 -22.18 -20.78 0.10
C GLY A 274 -22.43 -19.29 -0.10
N LEU A 275 -21.79 -18.44 0.72
CA LEU A 275 -21.94 -16.98 0.64
C LEU A 275 -21.15 -16.34 -0.51
N TYR A 276 -20.34 -17.13 -1.21
CA TYR A 276 -19.51 -16.70 -2.32
C TYR A 276 -19.76 -17.56 -3.57
N PRO A 277 -19.61 -16.98 -4.77
CA PRO A 277 -19.43 -17.77 -5.98
C PRO A 277 -18.13 -18.58 -5.89
N LYS A 278 -18.11 -19.82 -6.40
CA LYS A 278 -16.91 -20.67 -6.35
C LYS A 278 -15.81 -20.14 -7.27
N GLU A 279 -16.21 -19.52 -8.38
CA GLU A 279 -15.37 -18.92 -9.39
C GLU A 279 -14.50 -17.76 -8.88
N VAL A 280 -14.82 -17.19 -7.71
CA VAL A 280 -14.02 -16.11 -7.09
C VAL A 280 -12.55 -16.52 -6.90
N LEU A 281 -12.27 -17.81 -6.65
CA LEU A 281 -10.90 -18.33 -6.51
C LEU A 281 -10.11 -18.35 -7.83
N THR A 282 -10.78 -18.14 -8.96
CA THR A 282 -10.18 -18.11 -10.31
C THR A 282 -10.18 -16.73 -10.94
N TYR A 283 -10.75 -15.73 -10.26
CA TYR A 283 -10.80 -14.35 -10.75
C TYR A 283 -9.38 -13.81 -10.97
N THR A 284 -9.22 -13.00 -12.00
CA THR A 284 -8.16 -12.01 -12.08
C THR A 284 -8.55 -10.75 -11.30
N GLU A 285 -7.63 -9.81 -11.09
CA GLU A 285 -8.00 -8.51 -10.51
C GLU A 285 -9.06 -7.78 -11.37
N ALA A 286 -8.99 -7.92 -12.69
CA ALA A 286 -10.00 -7.34 -13.59
C ALA A 286 -11.38 -7.99 -13.39
N ASP A 287 -11.45 -9.32 -13.21
CA ASP A 287 -12.71 -10.01 -12.91
C ASP A 287 -13.27 -9.59 -11.55
N TYR A 288 -12.40 -9.42 -10.56
CA TYR A 288 -12.76 -8.92 -9.22
C TYR A 288 -13.36 -7.51 -9.28
N MET A 289 -12.73 -6.59 -10.02
CA MET A 289 -13.26 -5.24 -10.22
C MET A 289 -14.60 -5.25 -10.97
N ALA A 290 -14.70 -6.01 -12.07
CA ALA A 290 -15.93 -6.13 -12.84
C ALA A 290 -17.07 -6.76 -12.02
N ALA A 291 -16.74 -7.70 -11.12
CA ALA A 291 -17.70 -8.30 -10.21
C ALA A 291 -18.30 -7.27 -9.24
N TRP A 292 -17.50 -6.35 -8.69
CA TRP A 292 -18.02 -5.25 -7.87
C TRP A 292 -18.86 -4.26 -8.70
N GLU A 293 -18.34 -3.85 -9.85
CA GLU A 293 -19.00 -2.94 -10.81
C GLU A 293 -20.36 -3.44 -11.28
N SER A 294 -20.58 -4.77 -11.27
CA SER A 294 -21.87 -5.37 -11.64
C SER A 294 -23.02 -4.91 -10.75
N GLY A 295 -22.76 -4.58 -9.48
CA GLY A 295 -23.75 -4.23 -8.47
C GLY A 295 -24.44 -5.41 -7.80
N GLU A 296 -23.99 -6.65 -8.04
CA GLU A 296 -24.57 -7.87 -7.45
C GLU A 296 -24.26 -8.04 -5.97
N TYR A 297 -23.13 -7.49 -5.51
CA TYR A 297 -22.65 -7.62 -4.14
C TYR A 297 -23.01 -6.38 -3.32
N LEU A 298 -23.14 -6.56 -2.01
CA LEU A 298 -23.48 -5.48 -1.08
C LEU A 298 -22.25 -4.91 -0.40
N TYR A 299 -21.26 -5.77 -0.09
CA TYR A 299 -19.99 -5.39 0.51
C TYR A 299 -18.79 -5.91 -0.28
N SER A 300 -17.68 -5.18 -0.30
CA SER A 300 -16.42 -5.66 -0.86
C SER A 300 -15.21 -4.86 -0.34
N PRO A 301 -14.18 -5.49 0.23
CA PRO A 301 -12.93 -4.80 0.56
C PRO A 301 -12.14 -4.42 -0.70
N GLN A 302 -12.18 -3.15 -1.10
CA GLN A 302 -11.60 -2.65 -2.35
C GLN A 302 -10.30 -1.85 -2.14
N GLN A 303 -9.68 -1.51 -3.26
CA GLN A 303 -8.64 -0.50 -3.34
C GLN A 303 -9.24 0.91 -3.49
N VAL A 304 -8.83 1.86 -2.64
CA VAL A 304 -9.44 3.19 -2.62
C VAL A 304 -9.13 4.00 -3.89
N TYR A 305 -8.05 3.69 -4.61
CA TYR A 305 -7.72 4.37 -5.86
C TYR A 305 -8.73 4.08 -7.00
N ASP A 306 -9.53 3.02 -6.89
CA ASP A 306 -10.61 2.71 -7.84
C ASP A 306 -11.97 3.28 -7.40
N PHE A 307 -12.06 3.95 -6.24
CA PHE A 307 -13.31 4.56 -5.76
C PHE A 307 -13.97 5.48 -6.80
N LYS A 308 -13.15 6.28 -7.49
CA LYS A 308 -13.64 7.13 -8.58
C LYS A 308 -14.26 6.28 -9.71
N ARG A 309 -13.57 5.22 -10.12
CA ARG A 309 -13.99 4.32 -11.20
C ARG A 309 -15.30 3.61 -10.84
N PHE A 310 -15.47 3.16 -9.59
CA PHE A 310 -16.72 2.54 -9.14
C PHE A 310 -17.90 3.52 -9.09
N ASN A 311 -17.61 4.82 -9.08
CA ASN A 311 -18.60 5.90 -9.13
C ASN A 311 -18.74 6.57 -10.51
N GLU A 312 -18.13 6.02 -11.57
CA GLU A 312 -18.28 6.49 -12.95
C GLU A 312 -19.33 5.64 -13.69
N PRO A 313 -20.39 6.24 -14.30
CA PRO A 313 -21.45 5.48 -14.99
C PRO A 313 -20.97 4.65 -16.18
N GLU A 314 -19.82 5.00 -16.77
CA GLU A 314 -19.23 4.27 -17.90
C GLU A 314 -18.62 2.92 -17.48
N SER A 315 -18.25 2.77 -16.22
CA SER A 315 -17.59 1.58 -15.67
C SER A 315 -18.44 0.78 -14.69
N SER A 316 -19.45 1.37 -14.05
CA SER A 316 -20.13 0.76 -12.90
C SER A 316 -21.65 0.91 -12.90
N ASN A 317 -22.36 -0.18 -12.62
CA ASN A 317 -23.83 -0.20 -12.46
C ASN A 317 -24.30 0.42 -11.14
N ILE A 318 -23.36 0.70 -10.22
CA ILE A 318 -23.60 1.30 -8.90
C ILE A 318 -23.01 2.70 -8.81
N ALA A 319 -22.75 3.34 -9.95
CA ALA A 319 -22.19 4.69 -9.98
C ALA A 319 -23.04 5.68 -9.15
N GLY A 320 -22.38 6.38 -8.22
CA GLY A 320 -23.01 7.29 -7.26
C GLY A 320 -23.56 6.63 -6.00
N TYR A 321 -23.44 5.30 -5.85
CA TYR A 321 -23.94 4.52 -4.73
C TYR A 321 -22.87 3.64 -4.06
N ASP A 322 -21.63 3.64 -4.57
CA ASP A 322 -20.48 3.03 -3.91
C ASP A 322 -19.94 4.00 -2.86
N ILE A 323 -19.88 3.57 -1.59
CA ILE A 323 -19.26 4.32 -0.49
C ILE A 323 -18.13 3.48 0.13
N PRO A 324 -17.01 4.10 0.54
CA PRO A 324 -15.88 3.40 1.14
C PRO A 324 -16.01 3.23 2.67
#